data_AF-A0A1I8ALS7-F1
#
_entry.id   AF-A0A1I8ALS7-F1
#
_cell.length_a   1.000
_cell.length_b   1.000
_cell.length_c   1.000
_cell.angle_alpha   90.00
_cell.angle_beta   90.00
_cell.angle_gamma   90.00
#
_symmetry.space_group_name_H-M   'P 1'
#
loop_
_entity.id
_entity.type
_entity.pdbx_description
1 polymer ?
#
loop_
_entity_poly.entity_id
_entity_poly.type
_entity_poly.pdbx_seq_one_letter_code
_entity_poly.pdbx_strand_id
1 'polypeptide(L)'
;MAQNTCSFGLLLTITVAISGALLAYSLLRYNTSKPSDTDAYLDKAYLFHERQLSQFNYELREWIRGKEPTAGRNVYYRTAPVYPISRDRFSETLGKLLKTAKASQRKLSQSGDKEYHSKMALNQVYLARAKNEYRVVYTAIERYLKSLAMDRALRLQKFLVDFIGYPENDAVARVNGFLVPFETKIAQLKKIVPLEHHEHIDSYWTDLKRNTTPGILNSCLPKNVGAEEIVKEYAKMTELRVAKCVPLGEDVENGEWLLLFYCILVAFFAWLFILLPILIACR
;
A
#
# COMPACT_ATOMS: atom_id res chain seq x y z
N MET A 1 -53.11 -8.69 11.91
CA MET A 1 -52.51 -8.17 10.66
C MET A 1 -51.40 -7.14 10.90
N ALA A 2 -51.54 -6.18 11.83
CA ALA A 2 -50.54 -5.13 12.09
C ALA A 2 -49.16 -5.62 12.57
N GLN A 3 -49.08 -6.80 13.20
CA GLN A 3 -47.81 -7.33 13.73
C GLN A 3 -46.88 -7.87 12.62
N ASN A 4 -47.44 -8.37 11.52
CA ASN A 4 -46.67 -8.93 10.41
C ASN A 4 -46.07 -7.82 9.52
N THR A 5 -46.74 -6.67 9.41
CA THR A 5 -46.24 -5.53 8.62
C THR A 5 -45.06 -4.84 9.30
N CYS A 6 -45.04 -4.76 10.63
CA CYS A 6 -43.95 -4.15 11.39
C CYS A 6 -42.65 -4.97 11.30
N SER A 7 -42.75 -6.31 11.38
CA SER A 7 -41.59 -7.19 11.25
C SER A 7 -40.95 -7.15 9.85
N PHE A 8 -41.75 -7.00 8.80
CA PHE A 8 -41.25 -6.92 7.43
C PHE A 8 -40.51 -5.61 7.15
N GLY A 9 -41.03 -4.48 7.65
CA GLY A 9 -40.36 -3.18 7.52
C GLY A 9 -39.00 -3.13 8.25
N LEU A 10 -38.89 -3.80 9.39
CA LEU A 10 -37.65 -3.92 10.15
C LEU A 10 -36.57 -4.68 9.36
N LEU A 11 -36.91 -5.81 8.74
CA LEU A 11 -35.98 -6.58 7.91
C LEU A 11 -35.53 -5.83 6.66
N LEU A 12 -36.44 -5.10 6.00
CA LEU A 12 -36.11 -4.32 4.80
C LEU A 12 -35.09 -3.22 5.11
N THR A 13 -35.28 -2.50 6.21
CA THR A 13 -34.41 -1.38 6.57
C THR A 13 -33.02 -1.84 7.03
N ILE A 14 -32.91 -2.99 7.73
CA ILE A 14 -31.62 -3.65 8.00
C ILE A 14 -30.91 -4.02 6.70
N THR A 15 -31.64 -4.61 5.75
CA THR A 15 -31.07 -5.04 4.45
C THR A 15 -30.54 -3.84 3.67
N VAL A 16 -31.26 -2.72 3.65
CA VAL A 16 -30.82 -1.47 3.00
C VAL A 16 -29.58 -0.91 3.69
N ALA A 17 -29.54 -0.88 5.02
CA ALA A 17 -28.38 -0.37 5.78
C ALA A 17 -27.12 -1.19 5.52
N ILE A 18 -27.23 -2.53 5.57
CA ILE A 18 -26.12 -3.45 5.26
C ILE A 18 -25.66 -3.25 3.81
N SER A 19 -26.60 -3.24 2.85
CA SER A 19 -26.27 -3.08 1.42
C SER A 19 -25.58 -1.73 1.15
N GLY A 20 -26.06 -0.65 1.77
CA GLY A 20 -25.45 0.67 1.67
C GLY A 20 -24.04 0.71 2.24
N ALA A 21 -23.81 0.07 3.40
CA ALA A 21 -22.47 -0.04 3.99
C ALA A 21 -21.51 -0.85 3.11
N LEU A 22 -21.96 -1.98 2.55
CA LEU A 22 -21.17 -2.79 1.59
C LEU A 22 -20.80 -1.99 0.33
N LEU A 23 -21.76 -1.23 -0.21
CA LEU A 23 -21.53 -0.39 -1.39
C LEU A 23 -20.58 0.76 -1.09
N ALA A 24 -20.78 1.49 0.01
CA ALA A 24 -19.88 2.56 0.42
C ALA A 24 -18.46 2.04 0.67
N TYR A 25 -18.35 0.89 1.33
CA TYR A 25 -17.08 0.22 1.57
C TYR A 25 -16.36 -0.15 0.26
N SER A 26 -17.05 -0.83 -0.65
CA SER A 26 -16.47 -1.26 -1.92
C SER A 26 -16.08 -0.07 -2.80
N LEU A 27 -16.89 0.99 -2.81
CA LEU A 27 -16.57 2.25 -3.46
C LEU A 27 -15.33 2.89 -2.83
N LEU A 28 -15.26 3.07 -1.52
CA LEU A 28 -14.10 3.72 -0.90
C LEU A 28 -12.81 2.91 -1.09
N ARG A 29 -12.89 1.59 -1.08
CA ARG A 29 -11.72 0.70 -1.08
C ARG A 29 -11.20 0.35 -2.47
N TYR A 30 -12.10 0.05 -3.41
CA TYR A 30 -11.76 -0.44 -4.76
C TYR A 30 -12.04 0.57 -5.86
N ASN A 31 -12.47 1.79 -5.53
CA ASN A 31 -12.61 2.81 -6.54
C ASN A 31 -11.24 3.15 -7.12
N THR A 32 -10.93 2.56 -8.26
CA THR A 32 -9.77 2.87 -9.09
C THR A 32 -10.02 4.06 -10.01
N SER A 33 -11.12 4.80 -9.84
CA SER A 33 -11.34 6.03 -10.60
C SER A 33 -10.29 7.06 -10.22
N LYS A 34 -9.78 7.73 -11.25
CA LYS A 34 -8.84 8.82 -11.10
C LYS A 34 -9.57 10.06 -10.58
N PRO A 35 -9.15 10.65 -9.45
CA PRO A 35 -9.64 11.96 -9.02
C PRO A 35 -9.39 13.02 -10.12
N SER A 36 -10.30 13.98 -10.27
CA SER A 36 -10.13 15.10 -11.20
C SER A 36 -9.02 16.05 -10.77
N ASP A 37 -8.92 16.28 -9.45
CA ASP A 37 -7.84 17.05 -8.84
C ASP A 37 -6.53 16.25 -8.83
N THR A 38 -5.43 16.90 -9.23
CA THR A 38 -4.13 16.24 -9.37
C THR A 38 -3.53 15.86 -8.03
N ASP A 39 -3.70 16.72 -7.02
CA ASP A 39 -3.17 16.50 -5.69
C ASP A 39 -3.88 15.32 -5.02
N ALA A 40 -5.22 15.31 -5.08
CA ALA A 40 -6.04 14.19 -4.61
C ALA A 40 -5.71 12.88 -5.32
N TYR A 41 -5.40 12.94 -6.62
CA TYR A 41 -4.93 11.78 -7.37
C TYR A 41 -3.58 11.25 -6.85
N LEU A 42 -2.58 12.12 -6.65
CA LEU A 42 -1.27 11.72 -6.14
C LEU A 42 -1.36 11.14 -4.72
N ASP A 43 -2.15 11.76 -3.85
CA ASP A 43 -2.39 11.28 -2.48
C ASP A 43 -3.07 9.90 -2.51
N LYS A 44 -4.08 9.72 -3.38
CA LYS A 44 -4.73 8.41 -3.59
C LYS A 44 -3.77 7.35 -4.15
N ALA A 45 -2.93 7.71 -5.12
CA ALA A 45 -1.97 6.79 -5.71
C ALA A 45 -0.96 6.28 -4.67
N TYR A 46 -0.51 7.16 -3.77
CA TYR A 46 0.36 6.81 -2.65
C TYR A 46 -0.32 5.86 -1.66
N LEU A 47 -1.55 6.17 -1.23
CA LEU A 47 -2.33 5.28 -0.35
C LEU A 47 -2.55 3.88 -0.94
N PHE A 48 -2.82 3.81 -2.25
CA PHE A 48 -2.90 2.54 -2.96
C PHE A 48 -1.57 1.78 -2.91
N HIS A 49 -0.44 2.47 -3.08
CA HIS A 49 0.87 1.83 -2.98
C HIS A 49 1.19 1.34 -1.57
N GLU A 50 0.90 2.12 -0.53
CA GLU A 50 1.11 1.70 0.87
C GLU A 50 0.34 0.42 1.20
N ARG A 51 -0.94 0.33 0.79
CA ARG A 51 -1.73 -0.89 0.99
C ARG A 51 -1.12 -2.09 0.28
N GLN A 52 -0.68 -1.93 -0.97
CA GLN A 52 -0.05 -3.01 -1.75
C GLN A 52 1.30 -3.43 -1.15
N LEU A 53 2.10 -2.47 -0.66
CA LEU A 53 3.36 -2.74 0.03
C LEU A 53 3.12 -3.48 1.36
N SER A 54 2.08 -3.09 2.10
CA SER A 54 1.67 -3.77 3.33
C SER A 54 1.26 -5.23 3.08
N GLN A 55 0.47 -5.49 2.03
CA GLN A 55 0.10 -6.85 1.62
C GLN A 55 1.33 -7.67 1.19
N PHE A 56 2.24 -7.07 0.42
CA PHE A 56 3.49 -7.71 0.03
C PHE A 56 4.34 -8.11 1.25
N ASN A 57 4.45 -7.22 2.25
CA ASN A 57 5.19 -7.48 3.49
C ASN A 57 4.55 -8.61 4.31
N TYR A 58 3.22 -8.66 4.38
CA TYR A 58 2.49 -9.71 5.07
C TYR A 58 2.79 -11.09 4.48
N GLU A 59 2.64 -11.24 3.17
CA GLU A 59 2.88 -12.52 2.46
C GLU A 59 4.34 -12.96 2.59
N LEU A 60 5.29 -12.01 2.49
CA LEU A 60 6.71 -12.26 2.75
C LEU A 60 6.95 -12.77 4.17
N ARG A 61 6.34 -12.14 5.18
CA ARG A 61 6.51 -12.50 6.58
C ARG A 61 5.95 -13.88 6.89
N GLU A 62 4.78 -14.21 6.37
CA GLU A 62 4.15 -15.52 6.60
C GLU A 62 4.95 -16.64 5.93
N TRP A 63 5.47 -16.41 4.72
CA TRP A 63 6.39 -17.35 4.08
C TRP A 63 7.70 -17.54 4.87
N ILE A 64 8.31 -16.47 5.38
CA ILE A 64 9.52 -16.55 6.22
C ILE A 64 9.25 -17.40 7.47
N ARG A 65 8.05 -17.31 8.05
CA ARG A 65 7.61 -18.13 9.19
C ARG A 65 7.27 -19.59 8.83
N GLY A 66 7.43 -19.99 7.57
CA GLY A 66 7.12 -21.33 7.10
C GLY A 66 5.62 -21.61 6.92
N LYS A 67 4.78 -20.57 6.91
CA LYS A 67 3.36 -20.72 6.58
C LYS A 67 3.16 -20.61 5.08
N GLU A 68 2.14 -21.30 4.57
CA GLU A 68 1.73 -21.09 3.18
C GLU A 68 1.16 -19.68 3.00
N PRO A 69 1.41 -19.03 1.85
CA PRO A 69 0.76 -17.80 1.41
C PRO A 69 -0.75 -17.92 1.47
N THR A 70 -1.40 -16.82 1.78
CA THR A 70 -2.86 -16.68 1.71
C THR A 70 -3.30 -16.35 0.28
N ALA A 71 -2.50 -15.55 -0.45
CA ALA A 71 -2.76 -15.19 -1.83
C ALA A 71 -2.87 -16.41 -2.76
N GLY A 72 -4.10 -16.69 -3.20
CA GLY A 72 -4.43 -17.78 -4.14
C GLY A 72 -5.00 -19.04 -3.51
N ARG A 73 -5.35 -19.03 -2.22
CA ARG A 73 -5.94 -20.19 -1.55
C ARG A 73 -7.46 -20.27 -1.80
N ASN A 74 -7.89 -21.27 -2.58
CA ASN A 74 -9.28 -21.73 -2.53
C ASN A 74 -9.47 -22.46 -1.19
N VAL A 75 -10.32 -21.91 -0.31
CA VAL A 75 -10.51 -22.31 1.11
C VAL A 75 -10.98 -23.77 1.32
N TYR A 76 -11.20 -24.54 0.25
CA TYR A 76 -11.92 -25.81 0.31
C TYR A 76 -11.11 -27.04 0.75
N TYR A 77 -9.79 -27.00 0.87
CA TYR A 77 -8.99 -28.17 1.27
C TYR A 77 -8.02 -27.86 2.40
N ARG A 78 -8.48 -28.02 3.65
CA ARG A 78 -7.73 -27.70 4.87
C ARG A 78 -6.94 -28.87 5.47
N THR A 79 -6.93 -30.04 4.83
CA THR A 79 -6.44 -31.29 5.45
C THR A 79 -5.22 -31.92 4.80
N ALA A 80 -4.61 -31.31 3.78
CA ALA A 80 -3.38 -31.84 3.19
C ALA A 80 -2.15 -31.47 4.05
N PRO A 81 -1.14 -32.35 4.18
CA PRO A 81 0.11 -32.04 4.87
C PRO A 81 0.80 -30.83 4.22
N VAL A 82 1.18 -29.86 5.06
CA VAL A 82 1.79 -28.59 4.65
C VAL A 82 3.24 -28.84 4.28
N TYR A 83 3.51 -29.00 2.98
CA TYR A 83 4.89 -29.01 2.48
C TYR A 83 5.40 -27.56 2.42
N PRO A 84 6.64 -27.29 2.88
CA PRO A 84 7.20 -25.95 2.80
C PRO A 84 7.27 -25.49 1.34
N ILE A 85 6.73 -24.31 1.07
CA ILE A 85 6.70 -23.77 -0.29
C ILE A 85 8.12 -23.45 -0.77
N SER A 86 8.47 -23.98 -1.95
CA SER A 86 9.74 -23.70 -2.60
C SER A 86 9.93 -22.21 -2.85
N ARG A 87 11.19 -21.76 -2.87
CA ARG A 87 11.54 -20.37 -3.16
C ARG A 87 10.94 -19.90 -4.49
N ASP A 88 11.02 -20.71 -5.53
CA ASP A 88 10.48 -20.42 -6.87
C ASP A 88 8.97 -20.21 -6.84
N ARG A 89 8.22 -21.14 -6.24
CA ARG A 89 6.76 -21.02 -6.15
C ARG A 89 6.35 -19.78 -5.36
N PHE A 90 7.08 -19.46 -4.29
CA PHE A 90 6.80 -18.25 -3.52
C PHE A 90 7.15 -16.96 -4.29
N SER A 91 8.27 -16.95 -5.02
CA SER A 91 8.64 -15.87 -5.93
C SER A 91 7.54 -15.62 -6.96
N GLU A 92 6.96 -16.68 -7.55
CA GLU A 92 5.80 -16.55 -8.46
C GLU A 92 4.58 -15.91 -7.78
N THR A 93 4.28 -16.30 -6.54
CA THR A 93 3.17 -15.72 -5.76
C THR A 93 3.36 -14.22 -5.52
N LEU A 94 4.53 -13.81 -5.01
CA LEU A 94 4.85 -12.39 -4.83
C LEU A 94 4.89 -11.64 -6.18
N GLY A 95 5.36 -12.30 -7.24
CA GLY A 95 5.35 -11.77 -8.61
C GLY A 95 3.93 -11.51 -9.12
N LYS A 96 2.96 -12.36 -8.79
CA LYS A 96 1.54 -12.13 -9.11
C LYS A 96 0.99 -10.93 -8.35
N LEU A 97 1.27 -10.80 -7.05
CA LEU A 97 0.87 -9.62 -6.24
C LEU A 97 1.45 -8.34 -6.84
N LEU A 98 2.73 -8.34 -7.21
CA LEU A 98 3.38 -7.20 -7.85
C LEU A 98 2.75 -6.84 -9.21
N LYS A 99 2.37 -7.83 -10.01
CA LYS A 99 1.65 -7.61 -11.28
C LYS A 99 0.28 -6.98 -11.05
N THR A 100 -0.48 -7.48 -10.07
CA THR A 100 -1.78 -6.91 -9.67
C THR A 100 -1.65 -5.48 -9.19
N ALA A 101 -0.68 -5.19 -8.31
CA ALA A 101 -0.39 -3.84 -7.83
C ALA A 101 -0.10 -2.87 -8.97
N LYS A 102 0.76 -3.28 -9.93
CA LYS A 102 1.07 -2.49 -11.13
C LYS A 102 -0.15 -2.27 -12.03
N ALA A 103 -0.99 -3.28 -12.22
CA ALA A 103 -2.21 -3.17 -13.00
C ALA A 103 -3.19 -2.17 -12.36
N SER A 104 -3.40 -2.24 -11.05
CA SER A 104 -4.24 -1.29 -10.31
C SER A 104 -3.71 0.14 -10.40
N GLN A 105 -2.39 0.35 -10.27
CA GLN A 105 -1.77 1.67 -10.42
C GLN A 105 -1.92 2.23 -11.85
N ARG A 106 -1.76 1.40 -12.88
CA ARG A 106 -2.01 1.81 -14.28
C ARG A 106 -3.48 2.15 -14.53
N LYS A 107 -4.40 1.38 -13.97
CA LYS A 107 -5.83 1.65 -14.06
C LYS A 107 -6.18 2.99 -13.38
N LEU A 108 -5.58 3.26 -12.22
CA LEU A 108 -5.76 4.51 -11.49
C LEU A 108 -5.17 5.71 -12.24
N SER A 109 -3.99 5.57 -12.86
CA SER A 109 -3.36 6.66 -13.61
C SER A 109 -4.03 6.98 -14.95
N GLN A 110 -4.71 5.97 -15.53
CA GLN A 110 -5.21 5.98 -16.90
C GLN A 110 -4.07 6.26 -17.91
N SER A 111 -2.85 5.84 -17.57
CA SER A 111 -1.65 6.13 -18.36
C SER A 111 -0.73 4.91 -18.41
N GLY A 112 -0.14 4.67 -19.59
CA GLY A 112 0.90 3.66 -19.80
C GLY A 112 2.30 4.11 -19.41
N ASP A 113 2.52 5.42 -19.16
CA ASP A 113 3.82 5.96 -18.77
C ASP A 113 4.18 5.48 -17.35
N LYS A 114 5.30 4.76 -17.23
CA LYS A 114 5.81 4.25 -15.95
C LYS A 114 6.23 5.36 -15.00
N GLU A 115 6.59 6.53 -15.52
CA GLU A 115 7.02 7.68 -14.73
C GLU A 115 5.91 8.71 -14.52
N TYR A 116 4.68 8.39 -14.93
CA TYR A 116 3.55 9.31 -14.93
C TYR A 116 3.37 10.04 -13.59
N HIS A 117 3.35 9.30 -12.47
CA HIS A 117 3.19 9.86 -11.13
C HIS A 117 4.30 10.86 -10.79
N SER A 118 5.56 10.47 -11.00
CA SER A 118 6.71 11.31 -10.66
C SER A 118 6.78 12.57 -11.52
N LYS A 119 6.47 12.49 -12.82
CA LYS A 119 6.40 13.66 -13.71
C LYS A 119 5.26 14.59 -13.31
N MET A 120 4.09 14.04 -13.00
CA MET A 120 2.93 14.82 -12.57
C MET A 120 3.18 15.54 -11.24
N ALA A 121 3.77 14.85 -10.26
CA ALA A 121 4.13 15.46 -8.98
C ALA A 121 5.24 16.51 -9.12
N LEU A 122 6.24 16.29 -9.99
CA LEU A 122 7.26 17.29 -10.27
C LEU A 122 6.66 18.56 -10.91
N ASN A 123 5.70 18.40 -11.81
CA ASN A 123 4.97 19.54 -12.38
C ASN A 123 4.23 20.34 -11.30
N GLN A 124 3.65 19.68 -10.29
CA GLN A 124 3.05 20.39 -9.15
C GLN A 124 4.08 21.18 -8.34
N VAL A 125 5.31 20.69 -8.20
CA VAL A 125 6.40 21.46 -7.55
C VAL A 125 6.71 22.73 -8.34
N TYR A 126 6.80 22.66 -9.68
CA TYR A 126 7.01 23.85 -10.52
C TYR A 126 5.87 24.87 -10.39
N LEU A 127 4.62 24.41 -10.44
CA LEU A 127 3.44 25.27 -10.30
C LEU A 127 3.38 25.91 -8.91
N ALA A 128 3.65 25.13 -7.85
CA ALA A 128 3.70 25.62 -6.48
C ALA A 128 4.80 26.68 -6.30
N ARG A 129 5.98 26.45 -6.89
CA ARG A 129 7.10 27.41 -6.84
C ARG A 129 6.72 28.73 -7.52
N ALA A 130 6.02 28.69 -8.65
CA ALA A 130 5.59 29.91 -9.34
C ALA A 130 4.62 30.77 -8.49
N LYS A 131 3.89 30.18 -7.55
CA LYS A 131 3.03 30.90 -6.60
C LYS A 131 3.80 31.53 -5.43
N ASN A 132 5.06 31.13 -5.21
CA ASN A 132 5.92 31.61 -4.14
C ASN A 132 5.33 31.46 -2.72
N GLU A 133 4.45 30.48 -2.51
CA GLU A 133 3.85 30.18 -1.21
C GLU A 133 4.57 29.00 -0.56
N TYR A 134 5.29 29.25 0.54
CA TYR A 134 6.11 28.26 1.23
C TYR A 134 5.37 26.93 1.52
N ARG A 135 4.15 27.02 2.07
CA ARG A 135 3.34 25.83 2.44
C ARG A 135 2.91 25.01 1.22
N VAL A 136 2.61 25.67 0.10
CA VAL A 136 2.18 25.00 -1.14
C VAL A 136 3.38 24.30 -1.78
N VAL A 137 4.54 24.94 -1.81
CA VAL A 137 5.80 24.34 -2.28
C VAL A 137 6.17 23.13 -1.42
N TYR A 138 6.10 23.28 -0.10
CA TYR A 138 6.38 22.22 0.87
C TYR A 138 5.52 20.96 0.60
N THR A 139 4.20 21.13 0.46
CA THR A 139 3.29 20.00 0.23
C THR A 139 3.53 19.34 -1.15
N ALA A 140 3.82 20.14 -2.18
CA ALA A 140 4.15 19.61 -3.50
C ALA A 140 5.47 18.80 -3.50
N ILE A 141 6.47 19.27 -2.75
CA ILE A 141 7.73 18.55 -2.53
C ILE A 141 7.46 17.18 -1.89
N GLU A 142 6.69 17.12 -0.79
CA GLU A 142 6.37 15.85 -0.13
C GLU A 142 5.69 14.86 -1.08
N ARG A 143 4.73 15.32 -1.90
CA ARG A 143 4.06 14.48 -2.91
C ARG A 143 5.03 13.97 -3.96
N TYR A 144 5.95 14.81 -4.43
CA TYR A 144 6.98 14.37 -5.36
C TYR A 144 7.90 13.32 -4.73
N LEU A 145 8.38 13.53 -3.50
CA LEU A 145 9.20 12.56 -2.77
C LEU A 145 8.46 11.24 -2.54
N LYS A 146 7.17 11.27 -2.18
CA LYS A 146 6.32 10.09 -2.08
C LYS A 146 6.22 9.34 -3.41
N SER A 147 6.02 10.05 -4.52
CA SER A 147 5.96 9.42 -5.85
C SER A 147 7.28 8.73 -6.23
N LEU A 148 8.43 9.32 -5.89
CA LEU A 148 9.74 8.69 -6.08
C LEU A 148 9.92 7.47 -5.17
N ALA A 149 9.45 7.54 -3.92
CA ALA A 149 9.51 6.43 -2.98
C ALA A 149 8.68 5.23 -3.48
N MET A 150 7.50 5.47 -4.05
CA MET A 150 6.68 4.42 -4.68
C MET A 150 7.43 3.71 -5.82
N ASP A 151 8.03 4.49 -6.72
CA ASP A 151 8.79 3.95 -7.86
C ASP A 151 10.03 3.18 -7.39
N ARG A 152 10.73 3.67 -6.36
CA ARG A 152 11.87 3.01 -5.72
C ARG A 152 11.44 1.68 -5.08
N ALA A 153 10.38 1.69 -4.30
CA ALA A 153 9.84 0.51 -3.64
C ALA A 153 9.42 -0.55 -4.66
N LEU A 154 8.78 -0.16 -5.77
CA LEU A 154 8.36 -1.08 -6.83
C LEU A 154 9.54 -1.80 -7.51
N ARG A 155 10.66 -1.10 -7.70
CA ARG A 155 11.90 -1.68 -8.23
C ARG A 155 12.53 -2.65 -7.23
N LEU A 156 12.55 -2.27 -5.95
CA LEU A 156 13.01 -3.14 -4.86
C LEU A 156 12.14 -4.39 -4.68
N GLN A 157 10.81 -4.27 -4.80
CA GLN A 157 9.89 -5.41 -4.75
C GLN A 157 10.19 -6.38 -5.89
N LYS A 158 10.36 -5.85 -7.11
CA LYS A 158 10.73 -6.69 -8.26
C LYS A 158 12.05 -7.42 -8.00
N PHE A 159 13.08 -6.68 -7.58
CA PHE A 159 14.38 -7.26 -7.25
C PHE A 159 14.25 -8.35 -6.18
N LEU A 160 13.51 -8.10 -5.10
CA LEU A 160 13.34 -9.09 -4.03
C LEU A 160 12.58 -10.35 -4.49
N VAL A 161 11.57 -10.19 -5.35
CA VAL A 161 10.89 -11.33 -5.99
C VAL A 161 11.88 -12.19 -6.76
N ASP A 162 12.68 -11.55 -7.63
CA ASP A 162 13.67 -12.23 -8.46
C ASP A 162 14.76 -12.88 -7.57
N PHE A 163 15.27 -12.16 -6.56
CA PHE A 163 16.28 -12.62 -5.60
C PHE A 163 15.82 -13.78 -4.72
N ILE A 164 14.53 -13.85 -4.38
CA ILE A 164 13.98 -15.00 -3.67
C ILE A 164 14.08 -16.25 -4.53
N GLY A 165 13.62 -16.22 -5.78
CA GLY A 165 13.70 -17.40 -6.66
C GLY A 165 15.14 -17.73 -7.03
N TYR A 166 15.89 -16.72 -7.47
CA TYR A 166 17.20 -16.86 -8.08
C TYR A 166 18.17 -15.81 -7.48
N PRO A 167 18.79 -16.07 -6.32
CA PRO A 167 19.79 -15.17 -5.76
C PRO A 167 21.03 -15.15 -6.66
N GLU A 168 21.59 -13.96 -6.89
CA GLU A 168 22.79 -13.80 -7.73
C GLU A 168 23.87 -13.03 -6.98
N ASN A 169 25.13 -13.31 -7.35
CA ASN A 169 26.31 -12.78 -6.67
C ASN A 169 26.52 -11.27 -6.89
N ASP A 170 25.93 -10.69 -7.93
CA ASP A 170 26.01 -9.26 -8.27
C ASP A 170 24.86 -8.43 -7.67
N ALA A 171 24.10 -9.01 -6.73
CA ALA A 171 22.93 -8.41 -6.10
C ALA A 171 23.16 -6.95 -5.66
N VAL A 172 24.28 -6.66 -5.00
CA VAL A 172 24.62 -5.30 -4.53
C VAL A 172 24.75 -4.32 -5.69
N ALA A 173 25.45 -4.70 -6.76
CA ALA A 173 25.66 -3.85 -7.93
C ALA A 173 24.32 -3.54 -8.62
N ARG A 174 23.44 -4.54 -8.73
CA ARG A 174 22.11 -4.35 -9.32
C ARG A 174 21.23 -3.47 -8.46
N VAL A 175 21.25 -3.66 -7.13
CA VAL A 175 20.57 -2.77 -6.19
C VAL A 175 21.04 -1.34 -6.32
N ASN A 176 22.36 -1.13 -6.31
CA ASN A 176 22.92 0.19 -6.49
C ASN A 176 22.52 0.82 -7.83
N GLY A 177 22.57 0.06 -8.92
CA GLY A 177 22.23 0.52 -10.26
C GLY A 177 20.80 1.06 -10.39
N PHE A 178 19.83 0.52 -9.64
CA PHE A 178 18.48 1.07 -9.63
C PHE A 178 18.24 2.16 -8.57
N LEU A 179 19.07 2.27 -7.52
CA LEU A 179 18.94 3.30 -6.49
C LEU A 179 19.50 4.66 -6.94
N VAL A 180 20.64 4.66 -7.65
CA VAL A 180 21.34 5.87 -8.11
C VAL A 180 20.42 6.85 -8.87
N PRO A 181 19.55 6.42 -9.81
CA PRO A 181 18.65 7.35 -10.50
C PRO A 181 17.73 8.15 -9.57
N PHE A 182 17.34 7.60 -8.41
CA PHE A 182 16.51 8.32 -7.45
C PHE A 182 17.28 9.41 -6.73
N GLU A 183 18.51 9.12 -6.27
CA GLU A 183 19.37 10.13 -5.64
C GLU A 183 19.69 11.27 -6.62
N THR A 184 19.85 10.97 -7.91
CA THR A 184 19.96 11.99 -8.96
C THR A 184 18.71 12.86 -9.07
N LYS A 185 17.50 12.28 -9.01
CA LYS A 185 16.24 13.03 -9.03
C LYS A 185 16.08 13.92 -7.78
N ILE A 186 16.53 13.47 -6.60
CA ILE A 186 16.58 14.29 -5.38
C ILE A 186 17.54 15.47 -5.53
N ALA A 187 18.74 15.23 -6.06
CA ALA A 187 19.70 16.30 -6.32
C ALA A 187 19.16 17.32 -7.34
N GLN A 188 18.41 16.88 -8.36
CA GLN A 188 17.74 17.76 -9.31
C GLN A 188 16.62 18.58 -8.66
N LEU A 189 15.81 17.97 -7.79
CA LEU A 189 14.78 18.68 -7.03
C LEU A 189 15.37 19.82 -6.21
N LYS A 190 16.46 19.57 -5.47
CA LYS A 190 17.14 20.60 -4.67
C LYS A 190 17.64 21.78 -5.51
N LYS A 191 18.03 21.56 -6.77
CA LYS A 191 18.46 22.64 -7.66
C LYS A 191 17.31 23.57 -8.07
N ILE A 192 16.07 23.08 -8.05
CA ILE A 192 14.90 23.85 -8.50
C ILE A 192 14.06 24.42 -7.36
N VAL A 193 14.29 24.01 -6.10
CA VAL A 193 13.57 24.55 -4.94
C VAL A 193 14.45 25.49 -4.11
N PRO A 194 13.86 26.46 -3.40
CA PRO A 194 14.59 27.33 -2.46
C PRO A 194 15.38 26.54 -1.40
N LEU A 195 16.48 27.13 -0.92
CA LEU A 195 17.43 26.49 0.01
C LEU A 195 16.77 26.09 1.33
N GLU A 196 15.76 26.83 1.76
CA GLU A 196 15.01 26.62 3.01
C GLU A 196 14.30 25.26 3.05
N HIS A 197 14.08 24.62 1.89
CA HIS A 197 13.46 23.29 1.81
C HIS A 197 14.46 22.14 1.80
N HIS A 198 15.78 22.38 1.70
CA HIS A 198 16.76 21.32 1.44
C HIS A 198 16.90 20.35 2.61
N GLU A 199 16.92 20.86 3.85
CA GLU A 199 16.99 20.03 5.06
C GLU A 199 15.75 19.13 5.19
N HIS A 200 14.56 19.70 4.96
CA HIS A 200 13.32 18.93 4.95
C HIS A 200 13.34 17.83 3.89
N ILE A 201 13.80 18.14 2.67
CA ILE A 201 13.95 17.14 1.59
C ILE A 201 14.83 15.98 2.05
N ASP A 202 15.99 16.27 2.65
CA ASP A 202 16.93 15.23 3.09
C ASP A 202 16.36 14.36 4.21
N SER A 203 15.78 14.98 5.24
CA SER A 203 15.18 14.26 6.35
C SER A 203 14.02 13.40 5.86
N TYR A 204 13.09 13.99 5.11
CA TYR A 204 11.90 13.31 4.64
C TYR A 204 12.22 12.19 3.66
N TRP A 205 13.17 12.41 2.74
CA TRP A 205 13.63 11.37 1.82
C TRP A 205 14.30 10.22 2.55
N THR A 206 15.11 10.51 3.57
CA THR A 206 15.74 9.49 4.41
C THR A 206 14.70 8.61 5.11
N ASP A 207 13.66 9.22 5.68
CA ASP A 207 12.57 8.49 6.33
C ASP A 207 11.75 7.68 5.32
N LEU A 208 11.42 8.26 4.17
CA LEU A 208 10.75 7.54 3.08
C LEU A 208 11.55 6.32 2.64
N LYS A 209 12.88 6.45 2.43
CA LYS A 209 13.73 5.32 2.05
C LYS A 209 13.64 4.18 3.07
N ARG A 210 13.66 4.47 4.36
CA ARG A 210 13.56 3.45 5.42
C ARG A 210 12.17 2.83 5.52
N ASN A 211 11.12 3.65 5.44
CA ASN A 211 9.74 3.21 5.63
C ASN A 211 9.15 2.46 4.41
N THR A 212 9.66 2.75 3.21
CA THR A 212 9.17 2.16 1.95
C THR A 212 10.09 1.09 1.36
N THR A 213 11.17 0.72 2.06
CA THR A 213 11.99 -0.42 1.63
C THR A 213 11.21 -1.72 1.87
N PRO A 214 10.85 -2.47 0.81
CA PRO A 214 9.98 -3.64 0.93
C PRO A 214 10.60 -4.71 1.80
N GLY A 215 9.79 -5.35 2.63
CA GLY A 215 10.21 -6.49 3.44
C GLY A 215 11.14 -6.17 4.61
N ILE A 216 11.60 -4.93 4.80
CA ILE A 216 12.52 -4.58 5.90
C ILE A 216 11.90 -3.48 6.78
N LEU A 217 11.84 -3.72 8.09
CA LEU A 217 11.44 -2.74 9.10
C LEU A 217 12.44 -1.58 9.14
N ASN A 218 11.92 -0.35 9.25
CA ASN A 218 12.74 0.85 9.33
C ASN A 218 13.82 0.79 10.44
N SER A 219 13.52 0.15 11.57
CA SER A 219 14.43 -0.04 12.71
C SER A 219 15.61 -0.98 12.42
N CYS A 220 15.51 -1.80 11.37
CA CYS A 220 16.59 -2.67 10.90
C CYS A 220 17.46 -2.02 9.82
N LEU A 221 17.13 -0.81 9.37
CA LEU A 221 17.91 -0.07 8.39
C LEU A 221 18.63 1.10 9.07
N PRO A 222 19.92 1.35 8.74
CA PRO A 222 20.62 2.53 9.22
C PRO A 222 20.00 3.80 8.64
N LYS A 223 20.42 4.97 9.13
CA LYS A 223 19.96 6.26 8.58
C LYS A 223 20.33 6.38 7.09
N ASN A 224 21.58 6.09 6.72
CA ASN A 224 22.04 6.10 5.34
C ASN A 224 21.89 4.71 4.74
N VAL A 225 20.72 4.44 4.15
CA VAL A 225 20.42 3.14 3.55
C VAL A 225 21.12 2.99 2.20
N GLY A 226 22.15 2.14 2.15
CA GLY A 226 22.84 1.74 0.94
C GLY A 226 22.33 0.42 0.35
N ALA A 227 22.92 0.02 -0.78
CA ALA A 227 22.59 -1.24 -1.45
C ALA A 227 23.05 -2.46 -0.66
N GLU A 228 24.22 -2.38 -0.03
CA GLU A 228 24.83 -3.46 0.76
C GLU A 228 23.95 -3.84 1.95
N GLU A 229 23.43 -2.86 2.69
CA GLU A 229 22.58 -3.11 3.85
C GLU A 229 21.24 -3.73 3.47
N ILE A 230 20.65 -3.28 2.35
CA ILE A 230 19.41 -3.86 1.83
C ILE A 230 19.63 -5.33 1.45
N VAL A 231 20.66 -5.61 0.65
CA VAL A 231 20.94 -6.99 0.18
C VAL A 231 21.28 -7.90 1.35
N LYS A 232 22.03 -7.40 2.34
CA LYS A 232 22.36 -8.15 3.57
C LYS A 232 21.11 -8.58 4.34
N GLU A 233 20.16 -7.66 4.54
CA GLU A 233 18.90 -8.00 5.23
C GLU A 233 18.01 -8.92 4.37
N TYR A 234 17.98 -8.74 3.05
CA TYR A 234 17.30 -9.68 2.14
C TYR A 234 17.89 -11.10 2.19
N ALA A 235 19.21 -11.25 2.17
CA ALA A 235 19.87 -12.54 2.31
C ALA A 235 19.49 -13.19 3.65
N LYS A 236 19.62 -12.45 4.75
CA LYS A 236 19.26 -12.92 6.09
C LYS A 236 17.80 -13.39 6.19
N MET A 237 16.85 -12.64 5.62
CA MET A 237 15.44 -12.99 5.65
C MET A 237 15.12 -14.21 4.78
N THR A 238 15.73 -14.30 3.60
CA THR A 238 15.38 -15.34 2.61
C THR A 238 16.14 -16.65 2.80
N GLU A 239 17.41 -16.58 3.22
CA GLU A 239 18.28 -17.74 3.46
C GLU A 239 18.13 -18.28 4.88
N LEU A 240 18.17 -17.40 5.88
CA LEU A 240 18.13 -17.80 7.30
C LEU A 240 16.71 -17.78 7.90
N ARG A 241 15.70 -17.40 7.12
CA ARG A 241 14.28 -17.35 7.54
C ARG A 241 14.03 -16.53 8.82
N VAL A 242 14.76 -15.42 8.98
CA VAL A 242 14.62 -14.55 10.17
C VAL A 242 13.55 -13.49 9.95
N ALA A 243 12.39 -13.65 10.59
CA ALA A 243 11.26 -12.70 10.48
C ALA A 243 11.40 -11.41 11.31
N LYS A 244 12.45 -11.29 12.16
CA LYS A 244 12.60 -10.18 13.12
C LYS A 244 12.56 -8.81 12.45
N CYS A 245 13.13 -8.69 11.26
CA CYS A 245 13.19 -7.45 10.50
C CYS A 245 12.10 -7.32 9.43
N VAL A 246 11.14 -8.26 9.34
CA VAL A 246 10.07 -8.18 8.33
C VAL A 246 8.89 -7.40 8.93
N PRO A 247 8.38 -6.35 8.27
CA PRO A 247 7.18 -5.66 8.74
C PRO A 247 6.01 -6.63 8.87
N LEU A 248 5.09 -6.38 9.84
CA LEU A 248 3.91 -7.23 10.00
C LEU A 248 3.10 -7.33 8.71
N GLY A 249 2.98 -6.20 8.02
CA GLY A 249 2.05 -6.04 6.91
C GLY A 249 0.60 -6.17 7.39
N GLU A 250 -0.30 -6.04 6.44
CA GLU A 250 -1.73 -6.26 6.64
C GLU A 250 -2.22 -7.28 5.63
N ASP A 251 -2.89 -8.29 6.13
CA ASP A 251 -3.69 -9.17 5.30
C ASP A 251 -4.93 -8.39 4.84
N VAL A 252 -4.93 -8.03 3.56
CA VAL A 252 -6.00 -7.29 2.93
C VAL A 252 -7.33 -8.02 3.10
N GLU A 253 -7.35 -9.36 3.05
CA GLU A 253 -8.58 -10.17 3.16
C GLU A 253 -9.09 -10.26 4.60
N ASN A 254 -8.20 -10.46 5.59
CA ASN A 254 -8.64 -10.56 6.99
C ASN A 254 -8.99 -9.19 7.61
N GLY A 255 -8.26 -8.13 7.24
CA GLY A 255 -8.62 -6.76 7.64
C GLY A 255 -9.93 -6.28 7.01
N GLU A 256 -10.31 -6.85 5.84
CA GLU A 256 -11.56 -6.53 5.14
C GLU A 256 -12.79 -6.89 5.96
N TRP A 257 -12.82 -8.08 6.56
CA TRP A 257 -13.95 -8.53 7.35
C TRP A 257 -14.19 -7.69 8.60
N LEU A 258 -13.12 -7.28 9.29
CA LEU A 258 -13.25 -6.47 10.50
C LEU A 258 -13.79 -5.07 10.18
N LEU A 259 -13.24 -4.40 9.16
CA LEU A 259 -13.71 -3.06 8.77
C LEU A 259 -15.16 -3.10 8.26
N LEU A 260 -15.50 -4.12 7.45
CA LEU A 260 -16.86 -4.37 7.00
C LEU A 260 -17.82 -4.58 8.18
N PHE A 261 -17.41 -5.40 9.15
CA PHE A 261 -18.18 -5.67 10.37
C PHE A 261 -18.41 -4.40 11.18
N TYR A 262 -17.38 -3.55 11.35
CA TYR A 262 -17.54 -2.24 11.99
C TYR A 262 -18.49 -1.32 11.24
N CYS A 263 -18.40 -1.25 9.90
CA CYS A 263 -19.34 -0.47 9.09
C CYS A 263 -20.78 -0.95 9.25
N ILE A 264 -21.00 -2.27 9.27
CA ILE A 264 -22.32 -2.87 9.51
C ILE A 264 -22.82 -2.55 10.92
N LEU A 265 -21.96 -2.65 11.94
CA LEU A 265 -22.32 -2.29 13.32
C LEU A 265 -22.72 -0.82 13.45
N VAL A 266 -21.92 0.10 12.89
CA VAL A 266 -22.24 1.54 12.93
C VAL A 266 -23.55 1.83 12.21
N ALA A 267 -23.78 1.23 11.04
CA ALA A 267 -25.04 1.36 10.31
C ALA A 267 -26.21 0.79 11.12
N PHE A 268 -26.03 -0.35 11.80
CA PHE A 268 -27.04 -0.97 12.66
C PHE A 268 -27.37 -0.10 13.89
N PHE A 269 -26.38 0.46 14.57
CA PHE A 269 -26.63 1.36 15.70
C PHE A 269 -27.29 2.66 15.26
N ALA A 270 -26.83 3.29 14.18
CA ALA A 270 -27.46 4.48 13.62
C ALA A 270 -28.94 4.20 13.26
N TRP A 271 -29.21 3.05 12.67
CA TRP A 271 -30.55 2.58 12.38
C TRP A 271 -31.40 2.36 13.64
N LEU A 272 -30.86 1.73 14.69
CA LEU A 272 -31.54 1.55 15.98
C LEU A 272 -31.94 2.91 16.58
N PHE A 273 -31.05 3.90 16.57
CA PHE A 273 -31.34 5.24 17.08
C PHE A 273 -32.43 5.97 16.29
N ILE A 274 -32.53 5.72 14.98
CA ILE A 274 -33.59 6.30 14.14
C ILE A 274 -34.95 5.63 14.39
N LEU A 275 -34.97 4.31 14.62
CA LEU A 275 -36.23 3.58 14.79
C LEU A 275 -36.76 3.55 16.23
N LEU A 276 -35.89 3.62 17.25
CA LEU A 276 -36.33 3.59 18.65
C LEU A 276 -37.43 4.63 18.96
N PRO A 277 -37.31 5.90 18.52
CA PRO A 277 -38.36 6.90 18.73
C PRO A 277 -39.67 6.56 18.02
N ILE A 278 -39.58 5.99 16.80
CA ILE A 278 -40.76 5.59 16.01
C ILE A 278 -41.48 4.43 16.68
N LEU A 279 -40.72 3.45 17.19
CA LEU A 279 -41.28 2.31 17.93
C LEU A 279 -41.90 2.72 19.26
N ILE A 280 -41.33 3.70 19.96
CA ILE A 280 -41.91 4.27 21.17
C ILE A 280 -43.21 5.03 20.85
N ALA A 281 -43.24 5.79 19.75
CA ALA A 281 -44.42 6.56 19.34
C ALA A 281 -45.57 5.69 18.78
N CYS A 282 -45.28 4.50 18.27
CA CYS A 282 -46.28 3.54 17.79
C CYS A 282 -46.87 2.64 18.89
N ARG A 283 -46.40 2.75 20.13
CA ARG A 283 -46.85 1.96 21.28
C ARG A 283 -47.90 2.71 22.08
#